data_AF-A0A7C1BC82-F1
#
_entry.id   AF-A0A7C1BC82-F1
#
_cell.length_a   1.000
_cell.length_b   1.000
_cell.length_c   1.000
_cell.angle_alpha   90.00
_cell.angle_beta   90.00
_cell.angle_gamma   90.00
#
_symmetry.space_group_name_H-M   'P 1'
#
loop_
_entity.id
_entity.type
_entity.pdbx_description
1 polymer ?
#
loop_
_entity_poly.entity_id
_entity_poly.type
_entity_poly.pdbx_seq_one_letter_code
_entity_poly.pdbx_strand_id
1 'polypeptide(L)'
;MEANRIRLRLYSAVLTLLLLLGSVGFMFSENLSLLDAIYFSIVTMATVGYGDIHPHSAVGKILALILIVGGVGTFLGVVAIITDTFVKRREELIMRQKLHMITGLFFSEMGNGLLKHFARLDPETDSLHKILKISNEWKNADFIEAAKGLKQHRFVIDSHRGNLFELREYLHKQADLLLRLIENPIIHEHGEFSDLLRATFHLRDELLNREDLFELLNSDRKHLEGDIIRTYRLLIFEWLRYMRYLKKDYPYLFSLAIRVNPFDVEASAVVKGP
;
A
#
# COMPACT_ATOMS: atom_id res chain seq x y z
N MET A 1 -5.23 2.68 -16.44
CA MET A 1 -3.97 3.46 -16.56
C MET A 1 -3.42 3.54 -17.99
N GLU A 2 -3.50 2.48 -18.80
CA GLU A 2 -2.96 2.50 -20.18
C GLU A 2 -3.68 3.48 -21.11
N ALA A 3 -5.01 3.56 -21.04
CA ALA A 3 -5.79 4.52 -21.83
C ALA A 3 -5.37 5.98 -21.60
N ASN A 4 -5.12 6.38 -20.34
CA ASN A 4 -4.64 7.73 -20.02
C ASN A 4 -3.21 7.97 -20.52
N ARG A 5 -2.34 6.95 -20.52
CA ARG A 5 -0.99 7.07 -21.09
C ARG A 5 -1.03 7.25 -22.61
N ILE A 6 -1.90 6.52 -23.31
CA ILE A 6 -2.09 6.66 -24.75
C ILE A 6 -2.66 8.06 -25.08
N ARG A 7 -3.71 8.49 -24.38
CA ARG A 7 -4.30 9.84 -24.54
C ARG A 7 -3.28 10.95 -24.28
N LEU A 8 -2.49 10.84 -23.22
CA LEU A 8 -1.43 11.81 -22.92
C LEU A 8 -0.40 11.88 -24.05
N ARG A 9 0.09 10.73 -24.55
CA ARG A 9 1.02 10.68 -25.68
C ARG A 9 0.43 11.32 -26.94
N LEU A 10 -0.82 11.01 -27.25
CA LEU A 10 -1.52 11.58 -28.41
C LEU A 10 -1.68 13.11 -28.28
N TYR A 11 -2.21 13.59 -27.15
CA TYR A 11 -2.38 15.04 -26.94
C TYR A 11 -1.06 15.78 -26.90
N SER A 12 -0.02 15.24 -26.27
CA SER A 12 1.32 15.83 -26.29
C SER A 12 1.90 15.85 -27.71
N ALA A 13 1.75 14.77 -28.50
CA ALA A 13 2.24 14.73 -29.87
C ALA A 13 1.55 15.76 -30.77
N VAL A 14 0.22 15.87 -30.68
CA VAL A 14 -0.56 16.87 -31.44
C VAL A 14 -0.21 18.28 -30.98
N LEU A 15 -0.08 18.52 -29.67
CA LEU A 15 0.31 19.82 -29.12
C LEU A 15 1.71 20.24 -29.62
N THR A 16 2.69 19.33 -29.62
CA THR A 16 4.02 19.59 -30.17
C THR A 16 3.97 19.85 -31.67
N LEU A 17 3.17 19.11 -32.43
CA LEU A 17 2.98 19.34 -33.86
C LEU A 17 2.39 20.73 -34.12
N LEU A 18 1.32 21.11 -33.41
CA LEU A 18 0.69 22.43 -33.54
C LEU A 18 1.64 23.56 -33.12
N LEU A 19 2.45 23.35 -32.07
CA LEU A 19 3.47 24.30 -31.66
C LEU A 19 4.50 24.53 -32.78
N LEU A 20 5.00 23.46 -33.40
CA LEU A 20 5.98 23.55 -34.48
C LEU A 20 5.37 24.20 -35.73
N LEU A 21 4.18 23.77 -36.15
CA LEU A 21 3.47 24.34 -37.30
C LEU A 21 3.13 25.82 -37.09
N GLY A 22 2.65 26.17 -35.89
CA GLY A 22 2.38 27.57 -35.51
C GLY A 22 3.64 28.40 -35.56
N SER A 23 4.70 27.95 -34.88
CA SER A 23 5.96 28.69 -34.79
C SER A 23 6.59 28.91 -36.16
N VAL A 24 6.71 27.86 -36.99
CA VAL A 24 7.24 27.98 -38.35
C VAL A 24 6.33 28.86 -39.21
N GLY A 25 5.01 28.68 -39.10
CA GLY A 25 4.03 29.48 -39.83
C GLY A 25 4.16 30.98 -39.56
N PHE A 26 4.26 31.38 -38.28
CA PHE A 26 4.40 32.80 -37.92
C PHE A 26 5.77 33.39 -38.26
N MET A 27 6.83 32.59 -38.27
CA MET A 27 8.15 33.06 -38.76
C MET A 27 8.06 33.50 -40.23
N PHE A 28 7.31 32.78 -41.06
CA PHE A 28 7.16 33.14 -42.48
C PHE A 28 6.06 34.18 -42.74
N SER A 29 4.92 34.10 -42.05
CA SER A 29 3.77 34.99 -42.32
C SER A 29 3.89 36.36 -41.66
N GLU A 30 4.52 36.43 -40.48
CA GLU A 30 4.62 37.65 -39.67
C GLU A 30 6.09 38.09 -39.46
N ASN A 31 7.08 37.42 -40.07
CA ASN A 31 8.52 37.68 -39.91
C ASN A 31 9.00 37.66 -38.45
N LEU A 32 8.35 36.87 -37.60
CA LEU A 32 8.77 36.73 -36.20
C LEU A 32 10.11 35.98 -36.09
N SER A 33 10.89 36.32 -35.07
CA SER A 33 12.03 35.48 -34.67
C SER A 33 11.51 34.11 -34.18
N LEU A 34 12.36 33.08 -34.20
CA LEU A 34 11.98 31.75 -33.70
C LEU A 34 11.47 31.80 -32.25
N LEU A 35 12.12 32.60 -31.41
CA LEU A 35 11.75 32.74 -30.00
C LEU A 35 10.38 33.42 -29.86
N ASP A 36 10.14 34.50 -30.60
CA ASP A 36 8.86 35.22 -30.57
C ASP A 36 7.71 34.38 -31.12
N ALA A 37 7.97 33.57 -32.15
CA ALA A 37 6.97 32.69 -32.75
C ALA A 37 6.59 31.53 -31.80
N ILE A 38 7.58 30.91 -31.12
CA ILE A 38 7.34 29.91 -30.09
C ILE A 38 6.59 30.53 -28.91
N TYR A 39 7.04 31.69 -28.44
CA TYR A 39 6.43 32.43 -27.34
C TYR A 39 4.95 32.74 -27.65
N PHE A 40 4.67 33.37 -28.80
CA PHE A 40 3.30 33.67 -29.22
C PHE A 40 2.44 32.41 -29.32
N SER A 41 3.00 31.33 -29.88
CA SER A 41 2.28 30.07 -30.00
C SER A 41 1.91 29.46 -28.64
N ILE A 42 2.85 29.43 -27.69
CA ILE A 42 2.61 28.93 -26.33
C ILE A 42 1.58 29.79 -25.59
N VAL A 43 1.74 31.12 -25.61
CA VAL A 43 0.85 32.08 -24.95
C VAL A 43 -0.59 31.97 -25.49
N THR A 44 -0.73 31.75 -26.80
CA THR A 44 -2.03 31.55 -27.46
C THR A 44 -2.67 30.23 -27.06
N MET A 45 -1.92 29.12 -27.13
CA MET A 45 -2.45 27.79 -26.75
C MET A 45 -2.75 27.67 -25.26
N ALA A 46 -2.00 28.36 -24.42
CA ALA A 46 -2.25 28.45 -22.99
C ALA A 46 -3.39 29.41 -22.63
N THR A 47 -4.01 30.07 -23.62
CA THR A 47 -5.09 31.06 -23.45
C THR A 47 -4.70 32.27 -22.60
N VAL A 48 -3.40 32.56 -22.46
CA VAL A 48 -2.91 33.71 -21.69
C VAL A 48 -3.12 34.99 -22.48
N GLY A 49 -2.72 34.98 -23.77
CA GLY A 49 -3.03 36.05 -24.72
C GLY A 49 -2.63 37.47 -24.27
N TYR A 50 -1.34 37.70 -23.96
CA TYR A 50 -0.86 39.02 -23.51
C TYR A 50 -1.15 40.17 -24.48
N GLY A 51 -1.30 39.88 -25.78
CA GLY A 51 -1.65 40.86 -26.81
C GLY A 51 -0.48 41.72 -27.30
N ASP A 52 0.73 41.45 -26.80
CA ASP A 52 2.00 42.04 -27.21
C ASP A 52 2.42 41.64 -28.63
N ILE A 53 2.14 40.39 -29.03
CA ILE A 53 2.31 39.88 -30.39
C ILE A 53 0.95 39.41 -30.92
N HIS A 54 0.61 39.81 -32.14
CA HIS A 54 -0.61 39.39 -32.81
C HIS A 54 -0.45 39.39 -34.33
N PRO A 55 -1.13 38.48 -35.06
CA PRO A 55 -0.97 38.39 -36.50
C PRO A 55 -1.69 39.53 -37.22
N HIS A 56 -0.98 40.22 -38.10
CA HIS A 56 -1.55 41.26 -38.95
C HIS A 56 -2.00 40.70 -40.31
N SER A 57 -1.29 39.69 -40.83
CA SER A 57 -1.58 39.10 -42.14
C SER A 57 -2.82 38.19 -42.10
N ALA A 58 -3.49 38.04 -43.26
CA ALA A 58 -4.62 37.11 -43.39
C ALA A 58 -4.21 35.66 -43.09
N VAL A 59 -3.01 35.26 -43.57
CA VAL A 59 -2.47 33.91 -43.33
C VAL A 59 -2.17 33.69 -41.86
N GLY A 60 -1.51 34.65 -41.19
CA GLY A 60 -1.22 34.58 -39.76
C GLY A 60 -2.49 34.49 -38.91
N LYS A 61 -3.56 35.22 -39.27
CA LYS A 61 -4.86 35.12 -38.57
C LYS A 61 -5.49 33.73 -38.72
N ILE A 62 -5.41 33.13 -39.91
CA ILE A 62 -5.89 31.76 -40.14
C ILE A 62 -5.07 30.74 -39.33
N LEU A 63 -3.74 30.88 -39.31
CA LEU A 63 -2.86 30.03 -38.49
C LEU A 63 -3.18 30.15 -37.01
N ALA A 64 -3.39 31.38 -36.52
CA ALA A 64 -3.79 31.61 -35.13
C ALA A 64 -5.15 30.97 -34.81
N LEU A 65 -6.13 31.02 -35.71
CA LEU A 65 -7.41 30.33 -35.52
C LEU A 65 -7.25 28.81 -35.40
N ILE A 66 -6.45 28.19 -36.26
CA ILE A 66 -6.14 26.76 -36.19
C ILE A 66 -5.46 26.43 -34.85
N LEU A 67 -4.49 27.26 -34.44
CA LEU A 67 -3.76 27.11 -33.20
C LEU A 67 -4.66 27.27 -31.97
N ILE A 68 -5.61 28.21 -32.00
CA ILE A 68 -6.58 28.39 -30.92
C ILE A 68 -7.50 27.16 -30.83
N VAL A 69 -8.12 26.74 -31.93
CA VAL A 69 -9.08 25.64 -31.91
C VAL A 69 -8.42 24.30 -31.54
N GLY A 70 -7.28 23.98 -32.17
CA GLY A 70 -6.58 22.71 -31.93
C GLY A 70 -5.67 22.74 -30.71
N GLY A 71 -4.93 23.84 -30.52
CA GLY A 71 -3.89 23.95 -29.51
C GLY A 71 -4.44 24.16 -28.11
N VAL A 72 -5.49 24.95 -27.94
CA VAL A 72 -6.14 25.13 -26.63
C VAL A 72 -6.73 23.82 -26.12
N GLY A 73 -7.47 23.10 -26.98
CA GLY A 73 -8.07 21.82 -26.61
C GLY A 73 -7.03 20.76 -26.21
N THR A 74 -5.94 20.66 -26.97
CA THR A 74 -4.85 19.72 -26.66
C THR A 74 -4.05 20.14 -25.42
N PHE A 75 -3.78 21.43 -25.25
CA PHE A 75 -3.11 21.97 -24.05
C PHE A 75 -3.90 21.68 -22.78
N LEU A 76 -5.19 22.02 -22.75
CA LEU A 76 -6.08 21.74 -21.62
C LEU A 76 -6.20 20.22 -21.35
N GLY A 77 -6.25 19.41 -22.41
CA GLY A 77 -6.27 17.96 -22.30
C GLY A 77 -5.01 17.38 -21.62
N VAL A 78 -3.83 17.89 -21.97
CA VAL A 78 -2.56 17.51 -21.33
C VAL A 78 -2.57 17.91 -19.85
N VAL A 79 -2.91 19.16 -19.54
CA VAL A 79 -2.96 19.68 -18.16
C VAL A 79 -3.94 18.87 -17.31
N ALA A 80 -5.14 18.58 -17.82
CA ALA A 80 -6.15 17.81 -17.09
C ALA A 80 -5.68 16.40 -16.74
N ILE A 81 -5.05 15.68 -17.69
CA ILE A 81 -4.55 14.32 -17.46
C ILE A 81 -3.40 14.32 -16.44
N ILE A 82 -2.51 15.32 -16.52
CA ILE A 82 -1.41 15.47 -15.55
C ILE A 82 -1.98 15.72 -14.15
N THR A 83 -2.94 16.65 -14.00
CA THR A 83 -3.59 16.95 -12.73
C THR A 83 -4.30 15.73 -12.15
N ASP A 84 -5.12 15.01 -12.94
CA ASP A 84 -5.79 13.77 -12.53
C ASP A 84 -4.78 12.72 -12.03
N THR A 85 -3.64 12.59 -12.72
CA THR A 85 -2.56 11.67 -12.32
C THR A 85 -1.95 12.06 -10.97
N PHE A 86 -1.73 13.35 -10.72
CA PHE A 86 -1.21 13.82 -9.44
C PHE A 86 -2.20 13.62 -8.30
N VAL A 87 -3.48 13.91 -8.52
CA VAL A 87 -4.55 13.70 -7.53
C VAL A 87 -4.62 12.22 -7.16
N LYS A 88 -4.69 11.31 -8.15
CA LYS A 88 -4.74 9.86 -7.91
C LYS A 88 -3.53 9.34 -7.15
N ARG A 89 -2.32 9.78 -7.51
CA ARG A 89 -1.09 9.41 -6.78
C ARG A 89 -1.15 9.86 -5.33
N ARG A 90 -1.65 11.07 -5.06
CA ARG A 90 -1.79 11.58 -3.70
C ARG A 90 -2.82 10.78 -2.91
N GLU A 91 -3.96 10.43 -3.51
CA GLU A 91 -4.97 9.56 -2.90
C GLU A 91 -4.41 8.17 -2.57
N GLU A 92 -3.68 7.54 -3.49
CA GLU A 92 -3.01 6.25 -3.27
C GLU A 92 -2.02 6.30 -2.11
N LEU A 93 -1.25 7.39 -1.99
CA LEU A 93 -0.31 7.58 -0.87
C LEU A 93 -1.04 7.72 0.47
N ILE A 94 -2.10 8.54 0.51
CA ILE A 94 -2.93 8.72 1.71
C ILE A 94 -3.56 7.38 2.10
N MET A 95 -4.10 6.63 1.14
CA MET A 95 -4.71 5.33 1.36
C MET A 95 -3.71 4.33 1.95
N ARG A 96 -2.50 4.26 1.39
CA ARG A 96 -1.42 3.41 1.90
C ARG A 96 -1.02 3.78 3.34
N GLN A 97 -0.89 5.07 3.64
CA GLN A 97 -0.59 5.53 5.00
C GLN A 97 -1.70 5.14 5.98
N LYS A 98 -2.97 5.30 5.61
CA LYS A 98 -4.09 4.89 6.45
C LYS A 98 -4.12 3.38 6.67
N LEU A 99 -3.85 2.57 5.65
CA LEU A 99 -3.74 1.12 5.78
C LEU A 99 -2.65 0.73 6.79
N HIS A 100 -1.50 1.41 6.77
CA HIS A 100 -0.44 1.16 7.75
C HIS A 100 -0.84 1.55 9.18
N MET A 101 -1.58 2.64 9.38
CA MET A 101 -2.13 3.00 10.70
C MET A 101 -3.11 1.92 11.20
N ILE A 102 -3.99 1.44 10.34
CA ILE A 102 -4.94 0.37 10.63
C ILE A 102 -4.21 -0.93 10.98
N THR A 103 -3.17 -1.28 10.22
CA THR A 103 -2.32 -2.44 10.49
C THR A 103 -1.63 -2.31 11.85
N GLY A 104 -1.18 -1.10 12.20
CA GLY A 104 -0.61 -0.81 13.52
C GLY A 104 -1.61 -1.00 14.66
N LEU A 105 -2.83 -0.48 14.51
CA LEU A 105 -3.92 -0.72 15.47
C LEU A 105 -4.23 -2.21 15.62
N PHE A 106 -4.31 -2.94 14.50
CA PHE A 106 -4.52 -4.38 14.53
C PHE A 106 -3.43 -5.08 15.33
N PHE A 107 -2.14 -4.78 15.11
CA PHE A 107 -1.07 -5.41 15.88
C PHE A 107 -1.01 -5.00 17.35
N SER A 108 -1.32 -3.74 17.68
CA SER A 108 -1.33 -3.27 19.06
C SER A 108 -2.43 -3.92 19.88
N GLU A 109 -3.63 -4.06 19.32
CA GLU A 109 -4.80 -4.58 20.03
C GLU A 109 -4.93 -6.11 19.97
N MET A 110 -4.53 -6.71 18.84
CA MET A 110 -4.89 -8.09 18.51
C MET A 110 -3.72 -8.93 17.97
N GLY A 111 -3.03 -8.45 16.95
CA GLY A 111 -2.07 -9.24 16.19
C GLY A 111 -0.89 -9.76 17.01
N ASN A 112 -0.34 -8.95 17.92
CA ASN A 112 0.75 -9.39 18.79
C ASN A 112 0.31 -10.46 19.80
N GLY A 113 -0.90 -10.35 20.34
CA GLY A 113 -1.45 -11.37 21.25
C GLY A 113 -1.75 -12.67 20.50
N LEU A 114 -2.31 -12.59 19.30
CA LEU A 114 -2.49 -13.76 18.44
C LEU A 114 -1.17 -14.47 18.13
N LEU A 115 -0.13 -13.72 17.77
CA LEU A 115 1.19 -14.30 17.52
C LEU A 115 1.73 -15.07 18.73
N LYS A 116 1.52 -14.56 19.95
CA LYS A 116 1.90 -15.24 21.20
C LYS A 116 1.09 -16.52 21.42
N HIS A 117 -0.21 -16.49 21.17
CA HIS A 117 -1.05 -17.70 21.28
C HIS A 117 -0.62 -18.76 20.28
N PHE A 118 -0.37 -18.38 19.03
CA PHE A 118 0.08 -19.32 17.99
C PHE A 118 1.48 -19.86 18.25
N ALA A 119 2.42 -19.02 18.70
CA ALA A 119 3.78 -19.45 19.05
C ALA A 119 3.79 -20.49 20.20
N ARG A 120 2.84 -20.43 21.15
CA ARG A 120 2.71 -21.45 22.20
C ARG A 120 2.21 -22.79 21.67
N LEU A 121 1.47 -22.79 20.57
CA LEU A 121 0.94 -23.99 19.92
C LEU A 121 1.93 -24.57 18.89
N ASP A 122 2.91 -23.80 18.45
CA ASP A 122 3.89 -24.21 17.45
C ASP A 122 5.10 -24.91 18.10
N PRO A 123 5.32 -26.21 17.83
CA PRO A 123 6.48 -26.94 18.34
C PRO A 123 7.82 -26.46 17.78
N GLU A 124 7.81 -25.75 16.64
CA GLU A 124 8.97 -25.26 15.90
C GLU A 124 9.24 -23.75 16.12
N THR A 125 8.63 -23.15 17.15
CA THR A 125 8.77 -21.72 17.47
C THR A 125 10.22 -21.26 17.64
N ASP A 126 11.11 -22.11 18.16
CA ASP A 126 12.54 -21.77 18.30
C ASP A 126 13.22 -21.52 16.94
N SER A 127 12.77 -22.24 15.90
CA SER A 127 13.22 -22.02 14.52
C SER A 127 12.72 -20.67 13.99
N LEU A 128 11.49 -20.28 14.31
CA LEU A 128 10.95 -18.94 14.00
C LEU A 128 11.69 -17.83 14.74
N HIS A 129 12.01 -18.02 16.02
CA HIS A 129 12.77 -17.05 16.80
C HIS A 129 14.13 -16.74 16.15
N LYS A 130 14.82 -17.76 15.61
CA LYS A 130 16.09 -17.58 14.89
C LYS A 130 15.93 -16.75 13.61
N ILE A 131 14.88 -17.01 12.83
CA ILE A 131 14.58 -16.27 11.59
C ILE A 131 14.16 -14.82 11.91
N LEU A 132 13.43 -14.63 13.00
CA LEU A 132 12.81 -13.36 13.42
C LEU A 132 13.53 -12.69 14.58
N LYS A 133 14.84 -12.90 14.69
CA LYS A 133 15.70 -12.20 15.67
C LYS A 133 15.94 -10.75 15.22
N ILE A 134 14.86 -9.97 15.20
CA ILE A 134 14.86 -8.58 14.78
C ILE A 134 15.67 -7.76 15.78
N SER A 135 16.64 -6.99 15.28
CA SER A 135 17.42 -6.05 16.06
C SER A 135 17.30 -4.63 15.49
N ASN A 136 17.72 -3.63 16.27
CA ASN A 136 17.76 -2.24 15.81
C ASN A 136 18.68 -2.03 14.60
N GLU A 137 19.60 -2.96 14.34
CA GLU A 137 20.59 -2.92 13.27
C GLU A 137 20.06 -3.45 11.93
N TRP A 138 18.89 -4.10 11.93
CA TRP A 138 18.28 -4.63 10.71
C TRP A 138 18.08 -3.55 9.65
N LYS A 139 18.53 -3.86 8.45
CA LYS A 139 18.36 -3.13 7.20
C LYS A 139 17.29 -3.81 6.35
N ASN A 140 16.90 -3.16 5.25
CA ASN A 140 15.92 -3.71 4.31
C ASN A 140 16.30 -5.09 3.77
N ALA A 141 17.59 -5.40 3.64
CA ALA A 141 18.07 -6.71 3.19
C ALA A 141 17.73 -7.83 4.19
N ASP A 142 17.87 -7.57 5.49
CA ASP A 142 17.57 -8.55 6.56
C ASP A 142 16.08 -8.90 6.60
N PHE A 143 15.20 -7.91 6.40
CA PHE A 143 13.76 -8.17 6.25
C PHE A 143 13.44 -9.05 5.03
N ILE A 144 14.16 -8.88 3.92
CA ILE A 144 13.99 -9.71 2.72
C ILE A 144 14.50 -11.14 2.98
N GLU A 145 15.62 -11.29 3.68
CA GLU A 145 16.18 -12.59 4.07
C GLU A 145 15.25 -13.33 5.04
N ALA A 146 14.76 -12.65 6.08
CA ALA A 146 13.78 -13.20 7.00
C ALA A 146 12.51 -13.65 6.26
N ALA A 147 12.01 -12.84 5.32
CA ALA A 147 10.86 -13.22 4.50
C ALA A 147 11.13 -14.46 3.63
N LYS A 148 12.36 -14.66 3.13
CA LYS A 148 12.74 -15.89 2.42
C LYS A 148 12.80 -17.08 3.37
N GLY A 149 13.38 -16.92 4.56
CA GLY A 149 13.40 -17.94 5.61
C GLY A 149 12.00 -18.38 6.00
N LEU A 150 11.08 -17.45 6.23
CA LEU A 150 9.68 -17.73 6.53
C LEU A 150 8.95 -18.49 5.42
N LYS A 151 9.28 -18.26 4.14
CA LYS A 151 8.68 -19.02 3.03
C LYS A 151 9.11 -20.48 3.00
N GLN A 152 10.31 -20.77 3.49
CA GLN A 152 10.85 -22.13 3.56
C GLN A 152 10.51 -22.83 4.89
N HIS A 153 10.13 -22.06 5.90
CA HIS A 153 9.75 -22.57 7.20
C HIS A 153 8.44 -23.37 7.11
N ARG A 154 8.42 -24.53 7.77
CA ARG A 154 7.24 -25.38 7.87
C ARG A 154 6.48 -25.03 9.14
N PHE A 155 5.36 -24.32 8.97
CA PHE A 155 4.43 -24.05 10.04
C PHE A 155 3.73 -25.35 10.48
N VAL A 156 3.86 -25.67 11.77
CA VAL A 156 3.19 -26.81 12.41
C VAL A 156 2.46 -26.28 13.63
N ILE A 157 1.30 -26.86 13.95
CA ILE A 157 0.53 -26.52 15.15
C ILE A 157 0.21 -27.83 15.85
N ASP A 158 0.49 -27.88 17.15
CA ASP A 158 0.05 -28.93 18.04
C ASP A 158 -0.93 -28.34 19.05
N SER A 159 -2.21 -28.62 18.83
CA SER A 159 -3.31 -28.16 19.68
C SER A 159 -3.25 -28.67 21.12
N HIS A 160 -2.38 -29.64 21.45
CA HIS A 160 -2.19 -30.13 22.82
C HIS A 160 -1.17 -29.32 23.62
N ARG A 161 -0.29 -28.55 22.96
CA ARG A 161 0.80 -27.80 23.65
C ARG A 161 0.34 -26.50 24.29
N GLY A 162 -0.83 -26.01 23.93
CA GLY A 162 -1.38 -24.76 24.44
C GLY A 162 -2.89 -24.83 24.67
N ASN A 163 -3.46 -23.70 25.04
CA ASN A 163 -4.86 -23.62 25.45
C ASN A 163 -5.74 -23.01 24.34
N LEU A 164 -6.46 -23.87 23.62
CA LEU A 164 -7.41 -23.43 22.59
C LEU A 164 -8.58 -22.61 23.16
N PHE A 165 -8.96 -22.84 24.43
CA PHE A 165 -9.97 -22.04 25.11
C PHE A 165 -9.48 -20.60 25.32
N GLU A 166 -8.24 -20.40 25.76
CA GLU A 166 -7.66 -19.06 25.87
C GLU A 166 -7.63 -18.32 24.52
N LEU A 167 -7.27 -19.03 23.44
CA LEU A 167 -7.29 -18.46 22.09
C LEU A 167 -8.71 -18.05 21.66
N ARG A 168 -9.72 -18.90 21.95
CA ARG A 168 -11.13 -18.59 21.69
C ARG A 168 -11.58 -17.35 22.46
N GLU A 169 -11.33 -17.30 23.77
CA GLU A 169 -11.70 -16.16 24.62
C GLU A 169 -10.98 -14.88 24.20
N TYR A 170 -9.72 -14.98 23.77
CA TYR A 170 -9.01 -13.86 23.19
C TYR A 170 -9.75 -13.35 21.94
N LEU A 171 -9.89 -14.18 20.90
CA LEU A 171 -10.58 -13.83 19.65
C LEU A 171 -12.01 -13.33 19.86
N HIS A 172 -12.73 -13.85 20.85
CA HIS A 172 -14.05 -13.37 21.22
C HIS A 172 -14.01 -11.90 21.68
N LYS A 173 -13.06 -11.53 22.54
CA LYS A 173 -12.89 -10.16 23.04
C LYS A 173 -12.51 -9.16 21.95
N GLN A 174 -11.89 -9.60 20.84
CA GLN A 174 -11.56 -8.72 19.71
C GLN A 174 -12.59 -8.73 18.57
N ALA A 175 -13.79 -9.30 18.79
CA ALA A 175 -14.85 -9.36 17.77
C ALA A 175 -15.20 -8.00 17.17
N ASP A 176 -15.42 -6.99 18.02
CA ASP A 176 -15.78 -5.64 17.58
C ASP A 176 -14.69 -4.99 16.73
N LEU A 177 -13.41 -5.24 17.07
CA LEU A 177 -12.28 -4.75 16.28
C LEU A 177 -12.26 -5.41 14.91
N LEU A 178 -12.37 -6.74 14.84
CA LEU A 178 -12.40 -7.47 13.56
C LEU A 178 -13.52 -6.98 12.64
N LEU A 179 -14.73 -6.80 13.17
CA LEU A 179 -15.87 -6.29 12.40
C LEU A 179 -15.59 -4.88 11.86
N ARG A 180 -15.13 -3.96 12.72
CA ARG A 180 -14.78 -2.58 12.30
C ARG A 180 -13.67 -2.54 11.26
N LEU A 181 -12.71 -3.47 11.34
CA LEU A 181 -11.64 -3.58 10.36
C LEU A 181 -12.18 -4.08 9.01
N ILE A 182 -12.96 -5.16 9.00
CA ILE A 182 -13.54 -5.73 7.77
C ILE A 182 -14.48 -4.74 7.07
N GLU A 183 -15.25 -3.97 7.81
CA GLU A 183 -16.15 -2.94 7.28
C GLU A 183 -15.41 -1.67 6.80
N ASN A 184 -14.10 -1.56 7.04
CA ASN A 184 -13.36 -0.35 6.73
C ASN A 184 -13.14 -0.20 5.21
N PRO A 185 -13.60 0.90 4.58
CA PRO A 185 -13.51 1.08 3.12
C PRO A 185 -12.06 1.22 2.62
N ILE A 186 -11.09 1.40 3.53
CA ILE A 186 -9.67 1.49 3.21
C ILE A 186 -9.07 0.12 2.92
N ILE A 187 -9.63 -0.92 3.53
CA ILE A 187 -9.19 -2.28 3.32
C ILE A 187 -9.74 -2.73 1.98
N HIS A 188 -8.86 -2.83 0.99
CA HIS A 188 -9.25 -3.34 -0.32
C HIS A 188 -9.76 -4.77 -0.21
N GLU A 189 -10.78 -5.13 -0.99
CA GLU A 189 -11.34 -6.49 -1.03
C GLU A 189 -10.27 -7.56 -1.36
N HIS A 190 -9.19 -7.16 -2.04
CA HIS A 190 -8.10 -8.02 -2.44
C HIS A 190 -6.76 -7.45 -1.94
N GLY A 191 -6.23 -8.03 -0.87
CA GLY A 191 -4.95 -7.65 -0.28
C GLY A 191 -4.53 -8.61 0.83
N GLU A 192 -3.23 -8.70 1.09
CA GLU A 192 -2.70 -9.65 2.08
C GLU A 192 -3.24 -9.39 3.50
N PHE A 193 -3.46 -8.12 3.86
CA PHE A 193 -4.08 -7.77 5.14
C PHE A 193 -5.56 -8.18 5.21
N SER A 194 -6.29 -8.03 4.12
CA SER A 194 -7.69 -8.45 4.01
C SER A 194 -7.83 -9.97 4.10
N ASP A 195 -6.90 -10.71 3.47
CA ASP A 195 -6.80 -12.16 3.58
C ASP A 195 -6.52 -12.61 5.02
N LEU A 196 -5.64 -11.88 5.73
CA LEU A 196 -5.38 -12.10 7.15
C LEU A 196 -6.65 -11.88 7.98
N LEU A 197 -7.36 -10.76 7.79
CA LEU A 197 -8.59 -10.48 8.54
C LEU A 197 -9.66 -11.55 8.31
N ARG A 198 -9.85 -11.97 7.06
CA ARG A 198 -10.79 -13.04 6.71
C ARG A 198 -10.40 -14.38 7.32
N ALA A 199 -9.13 -14.78 7.24
CA ALA A 199 -8.65 -16.01 7.87
C ALA A 199 -8.84 -15.98 9.39
N THR A 200 -8.56 -14.83 10.01
CA THR A 200 -8.74 -14.63 11.45
C THR A 200 -10.22 -14.69 11.86
N PHE A 201 -11.10 -14.11 11.06
CA PHE A 201 -12.54 -14.16 11.27
C PHE A 201 -13.08 -15.60 11.15
N HIS A 202 -12.68 -16.34 10.12
CA HIS A 202 -13.03 -17.75 9.98
C HIS A 202 -12.56 -18.60 11.17
N LEU A 203 -11.30 -18.43 11.59
CA LEU A 203 -10.77 -19.15 12.75
C LEU A 203 -11.56 -18.82 14.03
N ARG A 204 -11.93 -17.56 14.22
CA ARG A 204 -12.77 -17.13 15.34
C ARG A 204 -14.12 -17.83 15.33
N ASP A 205 -14.82 -17.82 14.19
CA ASP A 205 -16.15 -18.42 14.09
C ASP A 205 -16.10 -19.94 14.28
N GLU A 206 -15.07 -20.60 13.75
CA GLU A 206 -14.83 -22.03 13.94
C GLU A 206 -14.60 -22.38 15.42
N LEU A 207 -13.85 -21.55 16.16
CA LEU A 207 -13.63 -21.74 17.60
C LEU A 207 -14.87 -21.45 18.44
N LEU A 208 -15.67 -20.46 18.07
CA LEU A 208 -16.88 -20.06 18.83
C LEU A 208 -18.04 -21.02 18.65
N ASN A 209 -18.13 -21.69 17.50
CA ASN A 209 -19.19 -22.66 17.22
C ASN A 209 -18.92 -24.05 17.82
N ARG A 210 -17.81 -24.22 18.56
CA ARG A 210 -17.45 -25.47 19.24
C ARG A 210 -17.70 -25.36 20.74
N GLU A 211 -18.65 -26.14 21.23
CA GLU A 211 -19.05 -26.16 22.64
C GLU A 211 -17.91 -26.68 23.54
N ASP A 212 -17.25 -27.76 23.14
CA ASP A 212 -16.12 -28.37 23.85
C ASP A 212 -14.87 -28.43 22.97
N LEU A 213 -13.77 -27.84 23.48
CA LEU A 213 -12.45 -27.83 22.84
C LEU A 213 -11.48 -28.86 23.47
N PHE A 214 -11.88 -29.49 24.58
CA PHE A 214 -11.09 -30.52 25.27
C PHE A 214 -11.26 -31.89 24.59
N GLU A 215 -12.49 -32.27 24.22
CA GLU A 215 -12.82 -33.56 23.60
C GLU A 215 -13.10 -33.48 22.08
N LEU A 216 -12.23 -32.81 21.32
CA LEU A 216 -12.37 -32.74 19.86
C LEU A 216 -12.02 -34.07 19.18
N LEU A 217 -12.84 -34.47 18.20
CA LEU A 217 -12.52 -35.53 17.25
C LEU A 217 -11.19 -35.22 16.53
N ASN A 218 -10.44 -36.27 16.17
CA ASN A 218 -9.14 -36.11 15.50
C ASN A 218 -9.24 -35.38 14.14
N SER A 219 -10.34 -35.54 13.40
CA SER A 219 -10.59 -34.81 12.14
C SER A 219 -10.73 -33.32 12.36
N ASP A 220 -11.48 -32.96 13.39
CA ASP A 220 -11.85 -31.59 13.75
C ASP A 220 -10.65 -30.83 14.30
N ARG A 221 -9.86 -31.52 15.13
CA ARG A 221 -8.59 -31.01 15.64
C ARG A 221 -7.64 -30.67 14.49
N LYS A 222 -7.46 -31.58 13.53
CA LYS A 222 -6.62 -31.35 12.34
C LYS A 222 -7.14 -30.20 11.47
N HIS A 223 -8.46 -30.06 11.35
CA HIS A 223 -9.06 -28.95 10.61
C HIS A 223 -8.72 -27.61 11.27
N LEU A 224 -8.93 -27.52 12.58
CA LEU A 224 -8.63 -26.32 13.36
C LEU A 224 -7.13 -25.97 13.33
N GLU A 225 -6.25 -26.96 13.46
CA GLU A 225 -4.80 -26.77 13.31
C GLU A 225 -4.46 -26.21 11.91
N GLY A 226 -5.15 -26.67 10.86
CA GLY A 226 -5.01 -26.13 9.51
C GLY A 226 -5.40 -24.66 9.38
N ASP A 227 -6.49 -24.24 10.03
CA ASP A 227 -6.93 -22.84 10.01
C ASP A 227 -6.05 -21.92 10.88
N ILE A 228 -5.54 -22.45 12.00
CA ILE A 228 -4.51 -21.77 12.79
C ILE A 228 -3.25 -21.60 11.94
N ILE A 229 -2.76 -22.63 11.25
CA ILE A 229 -1.59 -22.55 10.36
C ILE A 229 -1.81 -21.50 9.27
N ARG A 230 -2.97 -21.51 8.61
CA ARG A 230 -3.32 -20.54 7.56
C ARG A 230 -3.24 -19.10 8.09
N THR A 231 -3.86 -18.85 9.25
CA THR A 231 -3.90 -17.53 9.88
C THR A 231 -2.53 -17.12 10.37
N TYR A 232 -1.80 -18.02 11.03
CA TYR A 232 -0.47 -17.77 11.58
C TYR A 232 0.53 -17.37 10.50
N ARG A 233 0.53 -18.10 9.37
CA ARG A 233 1.38 -17.76 8.23
C ARG A 233 1.12 -16.33 7.73
N LEU A 234 -0.13 -15.98 7.46
CA LEU A 234 -0.50 -14.63 7.01
C LEU A 234 -0.10 -13.57 8.04
N LEU A 235 -0.35 -13.86 9.31
CA LEU A 235 -0.08 -12.96 10.42
C LEU A 235 1.41 -12.65 10.58
N ILE A 236 2.29 -13.64 10.45
CA ILE A 236 3.74 -13.45 10.53
C ILE A 236 4.26 -12.62 9.36
N PHE A 237 3.81 -12.91 8.13
CA PHE A 237 4.24 -12.12 6.97
C PHE A 237 3.77 -10.66 7.07
N GLU A 238 2.54 -10.43 7.54
CA GLU A 238 2.04 -9.08 7.79
C GLU A 238 2.83 -8.40 8.91
N TRP A 239 3.16 -9.12 9.99
CA TRP A 239 3.95 -8.59 11.09
C TRP A 239 5.35 -8.17 10.63
N LEU A 240 6.03 -9.00 9.83
CA LEU A 240 7.34 -8.66 9.29
C LEU A 240 7.27 -7.43 8.37
N ARG A 241 6.20 -7.30 7.56
CA ARG A 241 5.97 -6.10 6.74
C ARG A 241 5.70 -4.87 7.59
N TYR A 242 4.91 -5.01 8.66
CA TYR A 242 4.64 -3.95 9.61
C TYR A 242 5.91 -3.51 10.36
N MET A 243 6.74 -4.44 10.82
CA MET A 243 8.04 -4.15 11.44
C MET A 243 8.97 -3.39 10.50
N ARG A 244 9.02 -3.77 9.21
CA ARG A 244 9.78 -3.02 8.19
C ARG A 244 9.26 -1.60 7.99
N TYR A 245 7.94 -1.41 8.00
CA TYR A 245 7.31 -0.09 7.94
C TYR A 245 7.68 0.76 9.17
N LEU A 246 7.55 0.21 10.37
CA LEU A 246 7.94 0.91 11.60
C LEU A 246 9.42 1.31 11.57
N LYS A 247 10.32 0.43 11.14
CA LYS A 247 11.75 0.75 11.04
C LYS A 247 12.01 1.96 10.14
N LYS A 248 11.29 2.04 9.02
CA LYS A 248 11.47 3.10 8.03
C LYS A 248 10.86 4.42 8.48
N ASP A 249 9.61 4.39 8.92
CA ASP A 249 8.77 5.58 9.09
C ASP A 249 8.59 6.00 10.56
N TYR A 250 8.76 5.06 11.52
CA TYR A 250 8.58 5.29 12.97
C TYR A 250 9.63 4.58 13.84
N PRO A 251 10.93 4.97 13.80
CA PRO A 251 12.02 4.24 14.47
C PRO A 251 11.84 4.05 15.98
N TYR A 252 11.17 5.00 16.66
CA TYR A 252 10.85 4.89 18.09
C TYR A 252 9.86 3.73 18.36
N LEU A 253 8.78 3.64 17.57
CA LEU A 253 7.79 2.56 17.68
C LEU A 253 8.41 1.22 17.29
N PHE A 254 9.32 1.21 16.32
CA PHE A 254 10.08 0.01 15.96
C PHE A 254 10.92 -0.52 17.14
N SER A 255 11.65 0.37 17.82
CA SER A 255 12.44 0.00 19.00
C SER A 255 11.55 -0.57 20.12
N LEU A 256 10.37 0.00 20.34
CA LEU A 256 9.38 -0.56 21.27
C LEU A 256 8.88 -1.93 20.80
N ALA A 257 8.53 -2.08 19.53
CA ALA A 257 8.01 -3.33 18.97
C ALA A 257 9.02 -4.49 19.01
N ILE A 258 10.33 -4.20 18.87
CA ILE A 258 11.39 -5.19 19.09
C ILE A 258 11.38 -5.68 20.55
N ARG A 259 11.24 -4.78 21.51
CA ARG A 259 11.26 -5.14 22.95
C ARG A 259 10.08 -6.02 23.36
N VAL A 260 8.95 -5.91 22.67
CA VAL A 260 7.75 -6.73 22.89
C VAL A 260 7.56 -7.79 21.79
N ASN A 261 8.65 -8.21 21.15
CA ASN A 261 8.63 -9.20 20.07
C ASN A 261 7.84 -10.45 20.51
N PRO A 262 6.76 -10.83 19.82
CA PRO A 262 5.90 -11.92 20.24
C PRO A 262 6.56 -13.30 20.17
N PHE A 263 7.71 -13.43 19.49
CA PHE A 263 8.51 -14.66 19.43
C PHE A 263 9.63 -14.71 20.46
N ASP A 264 9.79 -13.67 21.29
CA ASP A 264 10.76 -13.67 22.38
C ASP A 264 10.04 -13.89 23.71
N VAL A 265 10.40 -14.99 24.39
CA VAL A 265 9.79 -15.42 25.66
C VAL A 265 10.16 -14.48 26.80
N GLU A 266 11.30 -13.78 26.71
CA GLU A 266 11.82 -12.84 27.71
C GLU A 266 11.45 -11.37 27.39
N ALA A 267 10.61 -11.15 26.37
CA ALA A 267 10.24 -9.82 25.89
C ALA A 267 9.60 -8.95 26.98
N SER A 268 10.18 -7.77 27.25
CA SER A 268 9.64 -6.79 28.20
C SER A 268 9.72 -5.37 27.65
N ALA A 269 8.64 -4.61 27.82
CA ALA A 269 8.56 -3.22 27.38
C ALA A 269 9.47 -2.27 28.19
N VAL A 270 9.85 -2.68 29.42
CA VAL A 270 10.62 -1.86 30.37
C VAL A 270 12.11 -1.95 30.06
N VAL A 271 12.78 -0.80 29.95
CA VAL A 271 14.24 -0.75 29.86
C VAL A 271 14.80 -1.20 31.21
N LYS A 272 15.37 -2.41 31.26
CA LYS A 272 16.22 -2.80 32.39
C LYS A 272 17.47 -1.93 32.28
N GLY A 273 17.64 -1.00 33.23
CA GLY A 273 18.86 -0.18 33.34
C GLY A 273 20.09 -1.05 33.55
N PRO A 274 21.30 -0.49 33.30
CA PRO A 274 22.56 -1.19 33.53
C PRO A 274 22.74 -1.62 34.99
#